data_AF-A0A9P0MS45-F1
#
_entry.id   AF-A0A9P0MS45-F1
#
_cell.length_a   1.000
_cell.length_b   1.000
_cell.length_c   1.000
_cell.angle_alpha   90.00
_cell.angle_beta   90.00
_cell.angle_gamma   90.00
#
_symmetry.space_group_name_H-M   'P 1'
#
loop_
_entity.id
_entity.type
_entity.pdbx_description
1 polymer ?
#
loop_
_entity_poly.entity_id
_entity_poly.type
_entity_poly.pdbx_seq_one_letter_code
_entity_poly.pdbx_strand_id
1 'polypeptide(L)'
;MMTSIKDIKWRVNIVISSRDLSRVLEPVVYLELWLTDGSFKCLEIPLSKFHTLRQNVALLLKEIDVINRKGTNIMRIIGPLN
;
A
#
# COMPACT_ATOMS: atom_id res chain seq x y z
N MET A 1 3.33 -2.90 -22.06
CA MET A 1 2.18 -2.58 -21.18
C MET A 1 2.71 -2.52 -19.76
N MET A 2 2.51 -1.45 -19.00
CA MET A 2 3.00 -1.38 -17.61
C MET A 2 2.15 -2.29 -16.75
N THR A 3 2.79 -3.22 -16.04
CA THR A 3 2.10 -4.17 -15.16
C THR A 3 1.51 -3.42 -13.96
N SER A 4 0.20 -3.48 -13.83
CA SER A 4 -0.55 -2.91 -12.71
C SER A 4 -1.19 -4.00 -11.86
N ILE A 5 -1.55 -3.64 -10.63
CA ILE A 5 -2.26 -4.55 -9.73
C ILE A 5 -3.73 -4.64 -10.15
N LYS A 6 -4.21 -5.87 -10.37
CA LYS A 6 -5.59 -6.17 -10.73
C LYS A 6 -6.45 -6.47 -9.51
N ASP A 7 -5.93 -7.26 -8.57
CA ASP A 7 -6.63 -7.62 -7.33
C ASP A 7 -5.63 -7.80 -6.18
N ILE A 8 -6.10 -7.59 -4.95
CA ILE A 8 -5.33 -7.70 -3.71
C ILE A 8 -6.15 -8.41 -2.65
N LYS A 9 -5.59 -9.45 -2.04
CA LYS A 9 -6.12 -10.07 -0.81
C LYS A 9 -5.07 -10.04 0.28
N TRP A 10 -5.51 -9.88 1.52
CA TRP A 10 -4.60 -9.86 2.66
C TRP A 10 -5.21 -10.51 3.90
N ARG A 11 -4.35 -11.01 4.77
CA ARG A 11 -4.70 -11.53 6.10
C ARG A 11 -3.55 -11.26 7.08
N VAL A 12 -3.86 -11.23 8.38
CA VAL A 12 -2.86 -11.15 9.43
C VAL A 12 -2.66 -12.53 10.03
N ASN A 13 -1.41 -12.98 10.06
CA ASN A 13 -1.01 -14.23 10.68
C ASN A 13 -0.47 -13.93 12.07
N ILE A 14 -1.03 -14.60 13.06
CA ILE A 14 -0.60 -14.53 14.45
C ILE A 14 -0.24 -15.96 14.86
N VAL A 15 1.01 -16.18 15.27
CA VAL A 15 1.45 -17.48 15.78
C VAL A 15 1.43 -17.43 17.30
N ILE A 16 0.66 -18.33 17.91
CA ILE A 16 0.50 -18.39 19.37
C ILE A 16 1.38 -19.53 19.89
N SER A 17 2.38 -19.22 20.72
CA SER A 17 3.21 -20.24 21.40
C SER A 17 2.55 -20.66 22.71
N SER A 18 2.39 -21.97 22.92
CA SER A 18 1.86 -22.55 24.14
C SER A 18 2.94 -23.46 24.75
N ARG A 19 3.40 -23.09 25.96
CA ARG A 19 4.44 -23.70 26.81
C ARG A 19 5.85 -23.11 26.65
N ASP A 20 6.31 -22.47 27.73
CA ASP A 20 7.68 -22.14 28.15
C ASP A 20 8.61 -21.37 27.20
N LEU A 21 8.17 -20.92 26.03
CA LEU A 21 8.91 -19.96 25.20
C LEU A 21 8.20 -18.60 25.20
N SER A 22 8.69 -17.71 26.06
CA SER A 22 8.19 -16.36 26.38
C SER A 22 8.18 -15.33 25.23
N ARG A 23 8.15 -15.75 23.96
CA ARG A 23 8.00 -14.83 22.82
C ARG A 23 6.61 -14.97 22.20
N VAL A 24 5.79 -13.94 22.41
CA VAL A 24 4.71 -13.61 21.47
C VAL A 24 5.37 -13.41 20.10
N LEU A 25 5.02 -14.24 19.11
CA LEU A 25 5.53 -14.08 17.76
C LEU A 25 4.88 -12.84 17.14
N GLU A 26 5.70 -11.98 16.52
CA GLU A 26 5.21 -10.75 15.90
C GLU A 26 4.21 -11.07 14.78
N PRO A 27 3.09 -10.33 14.69
CA PRO A 27 2.13 -10.54 13.62
C PRO A 27 2.76 -10.23 12.26
N VAL A 28 2.40 -11.03 11.26
CA VAL A 28 2.87 -10.87 9.88
C VAL A 28 1.66 -10.67 8.97
N VAL A 29 1.72 -9.70 8.07
CA VAL A 29 0.71 -9.50 7.04
C VAL A 29 1.05 -10.39 5.85
N TYR A 30 0.17 -11.32 5.50
CA TYR A 30 0.25 -12.08 4.27
C TYR A 30 -0.53 -11.36 3.18
N LEU A 31 0.12 -11.07 2.07
CA LEU A 31 -0.43 -10.30 0.95
C LEU A 31 -0.36 -11.14 -0.33
N GLU A 32 -1.48 -11.19 -1.04
CA GLU A 32 -1.63 -11.84 -2.34
C GLU A 32 -1.98 -10.79 -3.39
N LEU A 33 -1.22 -10.78 -4.49
CA LEU A 33 -1.35 -9.82 -5.59
C LEU A 33 -1.59 -10.56 -6.89
N TRP A 34 -2.70 -10.23 -7.56
CA TRP A 34 -2.93 -10.61 -8.95
C TRP A 34 -2.61 -9.42 -9.84
N LEU A 35 -1.73 -9.62 -10.81
CA LEU A 35 -1.29 -8.59 -11.74
C LEU A 35 -2.05 -8.70 -13.07
N THR A 36 -2.07 -7.60 -13.81
CA THR A 36 -2.77 -7.51 -15.10
C THR A 36 -2.16 -8.36 -16.21
N ASP A 37 -0.88 -8.73 -16.09
CA ASP A 37 -0.21 -9.69 -16.97
C ASP A 37 -0.54 -11.16 -16.66
N GLY A 38 -1.43 -11.40 -15.70
CA GLY A 38 -1.80 -12.74 -15.24
C GLY A 38 -0.85 -13.32 -14.21
N SER A 39 0.24 -12.62 -13.85
CA SER A 39 1.15 -13.10 -12.82
C SER A 39 0.56 -12.93 -11.41
N PHE A 40 1.04 -13.78 -10.50
CA PHE A 40 0.60 -13.85 -9.11
C PHE A 40 1.80 -13.75 -8.17
N LYS A 41 1.68 -12.93 -7.11
CA LYS A 41 2.75 -12.73 -6.13
C LYS A 41 2.21 -12.83 -4.71
N CYS A 42 2.91 -13.59 -3.86
CA CYS A 42 2.66 -13.66 -2.42
C CYS A 42 3.83 -13.07 -1.65
N LEU A 43 3.51 -12.31 -0.59
CA LEU A 43 4.49 -11.64 0.25
C LEU A 43 4.10 -11.81 1.72
N GLU A 44 5.09 -12.07 2.57
CA GLU A 44 4.96 -11.97 4.01
C GLU A 44 5.66 -10.70 4.49
N ILE A 45 4.89 -9.83 5.13
CA ILE A 45 5.33 -8.50 5.52
C ILE A 45 5.33 -8.43 7.05
N PRO A 46 6.50 -8.34 7.70
CA PRO A 46 6.57 -8.06 9.13
C PRO A 46 5.86 -6.76 9.48
N LEU A 47 5.24 -6.68 10.66
CA LEU A 47 4.47 -5.52 11.08
C LEU A 47 5.25 -4.19 10.97
N SER A 48 6.54 -4.20 11.33
CA SER A 48 7.42 -3.04 11.22
C SER A 48 7.51 -2.50 9.77
N LYS A 49 7.71 -3.39 8.79
CA LYS A 49 7.76 -3.03 7.36
C LYS A 49 6.40 -2.61 6.83
N PHE A 50 5.33 -3.22 7.33
CA PHE A 50 3.97 -2.80 6.97
C PHE A 50 3.68 -1.36 7.42
N HIS A 51 4.13 -0.97 8.60
CA HIS A 51 4.02 0.42 9.06
C HIS A 51 4.80 1.40 8.19
N THR A 52 6.02 1.05 7.77
CA THR A 52 6.79 1.86 6.81
C THR A 52 6.06 1.99 5.48
N LEU A 53 5.52 0.89 4.94
CA LEU A 53 4.75 0.92 3.69
C LEU A 53 3.53 1.86 3.81
N ARG A 54 2.77 1.74 4.91
CA ARG A 54 1.61 2.60 5.18
C ARG A 54 2.00 4.08 5.23
N GLN A 55 3.10 4.42 5.91
CA GLN A 55 3.58 5.80 5.99
C GLN A 55 3.97 6.33 4.61
N ASN A 56 4.71 5.55 3.82
CA ASN A 56 5.13 5.95 2.48
C ASN A 56 3.93 6.16 1.55
N VAL A 57 2.94 5.26 1.58
CA VAL A 57 1.70 5.43 0.79
C VAL A 57 0.95 6.70 1.20
N ALA A 58 0.85 6.99 2.50
CA ALA A 58 0.20 8.21 2.98
C ALA A 58 0.93 9.49 2.51
N LEU A 59 2.26 9.49 2.50
CA LEU A 59 3.06 10.59 1.99
C LEU A 59 2.83 10.80 0.49
N LEU A 60 2.87 9.74 -0.30
CA LEU A 60 2.61 9.81 -1.75
C LEU A 60 1.21 10.34 -2.05
N LEU A 61 0.17 9.87 -1.32
CA LEU A 61 -1.19 10.38 -1.49
C LEU A 61 -1.30 11.86 -1.14
N LYS A 62 -0.60 12.32 -0.11
CA LYS A 62 -0.54 13.74 0.25
C LYS A 62 0.14 14.57 -0.85
N GLU A 63 1.24 14.08 -1.42
CA GLU A 63 1.92 14.75 -2.52
C GLU A 63 1.03 14.85 -3.76
N ILE A 64 0.32 13.78 -4.11
CA ILE A 64 -0.65 13.75 -5.21
C ILE A 64 -1.77 14.79 -4.97
N ASP A 65 -2.32 14.85 -3.76
CA ASP A 65 -3.34 15.85 -3.39
C ASP A 65 -2.80 17.29 -3.53
N VAL A 66 -1.57 17.56 -3.08
CA VAL A 66 -0.94 18.87 -3.24
C VAL A 66 -0.76 19.24 -4.72
N ILE A 67 -0.31 18.29 -5.55
CA ILE A 67 -0.14 18.50 -6.99
C ILE A 67 -1.49 18.79 -7.66
N ASN A 68 -2.51 17.99 -7.36
CA ASN A 68 -3.85 18.17 -7.91
C ASN A 68 -4.43 19.55 -7.57
N ARG A 69 -4.31 19.98 -6.30
CA ARG A 69 -4.77 21.32 -5.87
C ARG A 69 -4.04 22.45 -6.59
N LYS A 70 -2.71 22.33 -6.76
CA LYS A 70 -1.91 23.32 -7.51
C LYS A 70 -2.35 23.36 -8.98
N GLY A 71 -2.55 22.21 -9.61
CA GLY A 71 -3.04 22.10 -10.98
C GLY A 71 -4.42 22.74 -11.17
N THR A 72 -5.37 22.47 -10.27
CA THR A 72 -6.69 23.12 -10.28
C THR A 72 -6.59 24.64 -10.11
N ASN A 73 -5.74 25.13 -9.22
CA ASN A 73 -5.54 26.57 -9.03
C ASN A 73 -4.97 27.24 -10.29
N ILE A 74 -4.03 26.58 -10.97
CA ILE A 74 -3.47 27.06 -12.24
C ILE A 74 -4.57 27.09 -13.31
N MET A 75 -5.32 26.00 -13.50
CA MET A 75 -6.43 25.95 -14.48
C MET A 75 -7.51 27.01 -14.20
N ARG A 76 -7.75 27.37 -12.94
CA ARG A 76 -8.68 28.45 -12.56
C ARG A 76 -8.18 29.84 -12.93
N ILE A 77 -6.86 30.07 -12.92
CA ILE A 77 -6.24 31.33 -13.34
C ILE A 77 -6.26 31.45 -14.87
N ILE A 78 -6.10 30.32 -15.57
CA ILE A 78 -6.06 30.26 -17.04
C ILE A 78 -7.40 29.78 -17.62
N GLY A 79 -8.53 30.13 -16.99
CA GLY A 79 -9.88 29.72 -17.42
C GLY A 79 -10.12 29.88 -18.93
N PRO A 80 -11.06 29.11 -19.51
CA PRO A 80 -10.98 28.60 -20.88
C PRO A 80 -10.78 29.73 -21.90
N LEU A 81 -9.91 29.50 -22.87
CA LEU A 81 -9.91 30.29 -24.11
C LEU A 81 -11.20 29.92 -24.86
N ASN A 82 -12.24 30.74 -24.67
CA ASN A 82 -13.52 30.81 -25.40
C ASN A 82 -14.18 29.48 -25.81
#